data_AF-A0AAP9HAR1-F1
#
_entry.id   AF-A0AAP9HAR1-F1
#
_cell.length_a   1.000
_cell.length_b   1.000
_cell.length_c   1.000
_cell.angle_alpha   90.00
_cell.angle_beta   90.00
_cell.angle_gamma   90.00
#
_symmetry.space_group_name_H-M   'P 1'
#
loop_
_entity.id
_entity.type
_entity.pdbx_description
1 polymer ?
#
loop_
_entity_poly.entity_id
_entity_poly.type
_entity_poly.pdbx_seq_one_letter_code
_entity_poly.pdbx_strand_id
1 'polypeptide(L)' 'MRTSVMTLPEMARYLGVPPATLARAICNRGTLEKLPLPEAVDEDVPLSRRCWYPHDVSQFRHALQRARHGH' A
#
# COMPACT_ATOMS: atom_id res chain seq x y z
N MET A 1 -3.81 -15.61 -16.32
CA MET A 1 -3.02 -14.81 -15.35
C MET A 1 -3.72 -14.92 -14.00
N ARG A 2 -3.13 -15.57 -12.99
CA ARG A 2 -3.67 -15.46 -11.62
C ARG A 2 -3.40 -14.03 -11.17
N THR A 3 -4.42 -13.17 -11.19
CA THR A 3 -4.38 -11.83 -10.60
C THR A 3 -4.33 -12.00 -9.08
N SER A 4 -3.17 -12.43 -8.57
CA SER A 4 -2.97 -12.64 -7.15
C SER A 4 -2.86 -11.26 -6.51
N VAL A 5 -3.96 -10.79 -5.94
CA VAL A 5 -3.99 -9.56 -5.14
C VAL A 5 -3.20 -9.77 -3.84
N MET A 6 -2.68 -8.69 -3.28
CA MET A 6 -1.94 -8.70 -2.01
C MET A 6 -2.84 -8.19 -0.89
N THR A 7 -2.82 -8.88 0.24
CA THR A 7 -3.45 -8.40 1.48
C THR A 7 -2.61 -7.30 2.14
N LEU A 8 -3.19 -6.58 3.11
CA LEU A 8 -2.49 -5.53 3.86
C LEU A 8 -1.14 -5.99 4.47
N PRO A 9 -1.05 -7.15 5.17
CA PRO A 9 0.23 -7.60 5.72
C PRO A 9 1.26 -7.95 4.63
N GLU A 10 0.82 -8.48 3.49
CA GLU A 10 1.70 -8.76 2.36
C GLU A 10 2.23 -7.48 1.72
N MET A 11 1.36 -6.49 1.52
CA MET A 11 1.72 -5.16 1.05
C MET A 11 2.71 -4.47 2.01
N ALA A 12 2.43 -4.48 3.32
CA ALA A 12 3.31 -3.91 4.33
C ALA A 12 4.71 -4.54 4.30
N ARG A 13 4.77 -5.88 4.23
CA ARG A 13 6.02 -6.63 4.12
C ARG A 13 6.77 -6.31 2.83
N TYR A 14 6.06 -6.19 1.70
CA TYR A 14 6.67 -5.86 0.41
C TYR A 14 7.25 -4.43 0.36
N LEU A 15 6.58 -3.48 1.01
CA LEU A 15 7.00 -2.09 1.13
C LEU A 15 8.07 -1.86 2.22
N GLY A 16 8.31 -2.85 3.07
CA GLY A 16 9.24 -2.73 4.20
C GLY A 16 8.75 -1.73 5.25
N VAL A 17 7.44 -1.60 5.43
CA VAL A 17 6.83 -0.72 6.43
C VAL A 17 6.03 -1.52 7.45
N PRO A 18 5.95 -1.07 8.72
CA PRO A 18 5.14 -1.76 9.71
C PRO A 18 3.66 -1.80 9.29
N PRO A 19 2.96 -2.95 9.44
CA PRO A 19 1.54 -3.07 9.07
C PRO A 19 0.66 -2.04 9.78
N ALA A 20 0.96 -1.71 11.04
CA ALA A 20 0.25 -0.69 11.79
C ALA A 20 0.42 0.72 11.19
N THR A 21 1.62 1.06 10.71
CA THR A 21 1.88 2.33 10.03
C THR A 21 1.12 2.43 8.72
N LEU A 22 1.13 1.34 7.93
CA LEU A 22 0.40 1.28 6.68
C LEU A 22 -1.13 1.37 6.91
N ALA A 23 -1.65 0.61 7.88
CA ALA A 23 -3.06 0.67 8.27
C ALA A 23 -3.47 2.08 8.71
N ARG A 24 -2.63 2.75 9.52
CA ARG A 24 -2.88 4.12 9.96
C ARG A 24 -2.89 5.11 8.80
N ALA A 25 -1.97 4.96 7.85
CA ALA A 25 -1.91 5.78 6.64
C ALA A 25 -3.16 5.60 5.75
N ILE A 26 -3.60 4.36 5.56
CA ILE A 26 -4.83 4.04 4.81
C ILE A 26 -6.06 4.65 5.51
N CYS A 27 -6.20 4.47 6.82
CA CYS A 27 -7.36 4.96 7.57
C CYS A 27 -7.42 6.49 7.71
N ASN A 28 -6.28 7.17 7.89
CA ASN A 28 -6.31 8.58 8.32
C ASN A 28 -6.24 9.59 7.18
N ARG A 29 -5.67 9.25 6.01
CA ARG A 29 -5.30 10.28 5.01
C ARG A 29 -5.03 9.77 3.60
N GLY A 30 -5.09 8.46 3.35
CA GLY A 30 -4.78 7.89 2.03
C GLY A 30 -3.36 8.19 1.55
N THR A 31 -2.44 8.64 2.42
CA THR A 31 -1.08 8.99 2.06
C THR A 31 -0.07 8.41 3.04
N LEU A 32 1.07 7.94 2.52
CA LEU A 32 2.21 7.47 3.29
C LEU A 32 3.46 8.20 2.79
N GLU A 33 4.19 8.86 3.70
CA GLU A 33 5.34 9.71 3.35
C GLU A 33 5.03 10.76 2.27
N LYS A 34 3.83 11.36 2.35
CA LYS A 34 3.28 12.34 1.38
C LYS A 34 2.99 11.77 -0.01
N LEU A 35 3.06 10.46 -0.20
CA LEU A 35 2.66 9.80 -1.45
C LEU A 35 1.25 9.23 -1.33
N PRO A 36 0.41 9.36 -2.37
CA PRO A 36 -0.90 8.74 -2.39
C PRO A 36 -0.75 7.22 -2.36
N LEU A 37 -1.50 6.58 -1.46
CA LEU A 37 -1.53 5.12 -1.36
C LEU A 37 -2.24 4.52 -2.58
N PRO A 38 -1.87 3.30 -2.99
CA PRO A 38 -2.58 2.61 -4.05
C PRO A 38 -4.02 2.33 -3.64
N GLU A 39 -4.93 2.45 -4.61
CA GLU A 39 -6.35 2.15 -4.41
C GLU A 39 -6.52 0.66 -4.11
N ALA A 40 -7.41 0.37 -3.14
CA ALA A 40 -7.78 -1.00 -2.85
C ALA A 40 -8.69 -1.51 -3.98
N VAL A 41 -8.58 -2.80 -4.31
CA VAL A 41 -9.45 -3.45 -5.28
C VAL A 41 -10.91 -3.40 -4.83
N ASP A 42 -11.13 -3.49 -3.52
CA ASP A 42 -12.43 -3.43 -2.88
C ASP A 42 -12.39 -2.38 -1.76
N GLU A 43 -12.79 -1.14 -2.06
CA GLU A 43 -12.76 -0.07 -1.05
C GLU A 43 -13.87 -0.21 0.01
N ASP A 44 -15.00 -0.80 -0.36
CA ASP A 44 -16.17 -0.98 0.50
C ASP A 44 -15.98 -2.05 1.60
N VAL A 45 -14.94 -2.88 1.51
CA VAL A 45 -14.70 -3.92 2.52
C VAL A 45 -13.85 -3.40 3.69
N PRO A 46 -13.97 -4.02 4.89
CA PRO A 46 -13.12 -3.69 6.02
C PRO A 46 -11.64 -3.80 5.67
N LEU A 47 -10.81 -2.94 6.25
CA LEU A 47 -9.36 -2.87 5.98
C LEU A 47 -8.64 -4.23 6.05
N SER A 48 -9.07 -5.10 6.96
CA SER A 48 -8.51 -6.45 7.14
C SER A 48 -8.76 -7.39 5.95
N ARG A 49 -9.77 -7.09 5.11
CA ARG A 49 -10.14 -7.83 3.90
C ARG A 49 -9.78 -7.09 2.62
N ARG A 50 -9.30 -5.84 2.72
CA ARG A 50 -8.87 -5.08 1.54
C ARG A 50 -7.66 -5.74 0.92
N CYS A 51 -7.66 -5.68 -0.40
CA CYS A 51 -6.65 -6.25 -1.26
C CYS A 51 -6.16 -5.19 -2.24
N TRP A 52 -4.93 -5.34 -2.71
CA TRP A 52 -4.29 -4.42 -3.67
C TRP A 52 -3.69 -5.18 -4.83
N TYR A 53 -3.70 -4.58 -6.02
CA TYR A 53 -3.00 -5.15 -7.15
C TYR A 53 -1.48 -5.05 -6.95
N PRO A 54 -0.71 -6.13 -7.20
CA PRO A 54 0.74 -6.09 -7.10
C PRO A 54 1.38 -5.01 -7.98
N HIS A 55 0.78 -4.68 -9.14
CA HIS A 55 1.31 -3.63 -9.99
C HIS A 55 1.24 -2.25 -9.33
N ASP A 56 0.16 -1.96 -8.59
CA ASP A 56 -0.04 -0.65 -7.95
C ASP A 56 0.88 -0.53 -6.76
N VAL A 57 1.01 -1.61 -5.99
CA VAL A 57 1.95 -1.68 -4.87
C VAL A 57 3.39 -1.52 -5.36
N SER A 58 3.75 -2.12 -6.51
CA SER A 58 5.10 -1.97 -7.10
C SER A 58 5.35 -0.53 -7.56
N GLN A 59 4.41 0.09 -8.25
CA GLN A 59 4.52 1.50 -8.67
C GLN A 59 4.66 2.43 -7.46
N PHE A 60 3.82 2.21 -6.44
CA PHE A 60 3.89 2.94 -5.18
C PHE A 60 5.24 2.76 -4.48
N ARG A 61 5.79 1.54 -4.43
CA ARG A 61 7.13 1.27 -3.87
C ARG A 61 8.21 2.08 -4.58
N HIS A 62 8.17 2.16 -5.90
CA HIS A 62 9.15 2.95 -6.65
C HIS A 62 9.03 4.44 -6.34
N ALA A 63 7.81 4.97 -6.22
CA ALA A 63 7.58 6.35 -5.79
C ALA A 63 8.13 6.58 -4.36
N LEU A 64 7.88 5.64 -3.45
CA LEU A 64 8.35 5.68 -2.06
C LEU A 64 9.88 5.68 -1.98
N GLN A 65 10.53 4.83 -2.76
CA GLN A 65 12.00 4.78 -2.83
C GLN A 65 12.59 6.08 -3.38
N ARG A 66 11.96 6.68 -4.39
CA ARG A 66 12.39 7.99 -4.93
C ARG A 66 12.21 9.11 -3.90
N ALA A 67 11.08 9.15 -3.20
CA ALA A 67 10.84 10.13 -2.15
C ALA A 67 11.84 10.02 -1.00
N ARG A 68 12.28 8.79 -0.66
CA ARG A 68 13.30 8.55 0.37
C ARG A 68 14.74 8.86 -0.07
N HIS A 69 15.08 8.67 -1.35
CA HIS A 69 16.43 8.97 -1.88
C HIS A 69 16.62 10.42 -2.33
N GLY A 70 15.54 11.18 -2.52
CA GLY A 70 15.59 12.59 -2.94
C GLY A 70 15.74 13.61 -1.80
N HIS A 71 16.09 13.15 -0.59
CA HIS A 71 16.37 13.97 0.59
C HIS A 71 17.86 13.88 0.93
#